data_AF-A0A1H6HSB8-F1
#
_entry.id   AF-A0A1H6HSB8-F1
#
_cell.length_a   1.000
_cell.length_b   1.000
_cell.length_c   1.000
_cell.angle_alpha   90.00
_cell.angle_beta   90.00
_cell.angle_gamma   90.00
#
_symmetry.space_group_name_H-M   'P 1'
#
loop_
_entity.id
_entity.type
_entity.pdbx_description
1 polymer ?
#
loop_
_entity_poly.entity_id
_entity_poly.type
_entity_poly.pdbx_seq_one_letter_code
_entity_poly.pdbx_strand_id
1 'polypeptide(L)'
;MTLLPLPLQTGTGPIAVLGTLLLFTMGLAVTVHVAARYVVGDADPKRALLVGPWPAMVSVVGGTMTLPAAVTLPVAIALDAAAIRWAYGGTRRRTAIITIVHFTVTALVTLIVLVASIIWASRPT
;
A
#
# COMPACT_ATOMS: atom_id res chain seq x y z
N MET A 1 17.20 14.89 -18.26
CA MET A 1 16.01 14.02 -18.33
C MET A 1 15.10 14.37 -17.17
N THR A 2 14.04 15.11 -17.43
CA THR A 2 12.99 15.36 -16.44
C THR A 2 12.11 14.12 -16.36
N LEU A 3 12.10 13.44 -15.22
CA LEU A 3 11.14 12.38 -14.94
C LEU A 3 9.76 13.03 -14.83
N LEU A 4 8.95 12.93 -15.87
CA LEU A 4 7.54 13.31 -15.77
C LEU A 4 6.88 12.34 -14.77
N PRO A 5 6.21 12.84 -13.72
CA PRO A 5 5.50 11.97 -12.80
C PRO A 5 4.42 11.23 -13.56
N LEU A 6 4.46 9.89 -13.54
CA LEU A 6 3.35 9.06 -14.04
C LEU A 6 2.19 9.20 -13.05
N PRO A 7 1.07 9.84 -13.42
CA PRO A 7 -0.07 9.92 -12.54
C PRO A 7 -0.64 8.50 -12.36
N LEU A 8 -0.57 7.96 -11.13
CA LEU A 8 -1.21 6.68 -10.79
C LEU A 8 -2.75 6.77 -10.79
N GLN A 9 -3.31 7.97 -10.88
CA GLN A 9 -4.74 8.24 -10.89
C GLN A 9 -5.08 9.05 -12.14
N THR A 10 -5.91 8.48 -13.02
CA THR A 10 -6.26 9.08 -14.32
C THR A 10 -7.49 10.00 -14.28
N GLY A 11 -8.13 10.15 -13.13
CA GLY A 11 -9.27 11.05 -12.94
C GLY A 11 -9.57 11.38 -11.47
N THR A 12 -10.14 12.55 -11.21
CA THR A 12 -10.45 13.07 -9.86
C THR A 12 -11.93 12.96 -9.48
N GLY A 13 -12.77 12.36 -10.34
CA GLY A 13 -14.18 12.13 -10.05
C GLY A 13 -14.39 11.15 -8.88
N PRO A 14 -15.53 11.23 -8.15
CA PRO A 14 -15.77 10.40 -6.96
C PRO A 14 -15.61 8.89 -7.19
N ILE A 15 -16.11 8.40 -8.33
CA ILE A 15 -16.01 6.97 -8.70
C ILE A 15 -14.54 6.57 -8.93
N ALA A 16 -13.75 7.43 -9.57
CA ALA A 16 -12.33 7.15 -9.80
C ALA A 16 -11.56 7.08 -8.48
N VAL A 17 -11.79 8.04 -7.58
CA VAL A 17 -11.19 8.07 -6.24
C VAL A 17 -11.56 6.82 -5.44
N LEU A 18 -12.85 6.44 -5.42
CA LEU A 18 -13.32 5.23 -4.75
C LEU A 18 -12.70 3.96 -5.35
N GLY A 19 -12.59 3.88 -6.67
CA GLY A 19 -11.96 2.77 -7.38
C GLY A 19 -10.48 2.62 -7.02
N THR A 20 -9.72 3.72 -7.04
CA THR A 20 -8.31 3.72 -6.64
C THR A 20 -8.15 3.35 -5.17
N LEU A 21 -8.98 3.91 -4.28
CA LEU A 21 -8.95 3.59 -2.86
C LEU A 21 -9.24 2.10 -2.62
N LEU A 22 -10.26 1.54 -3.27
CA LEU A 22 -10.62 0.13 -3.12
C LEU A 22 -9.51 -0.78 -3.66
N LEU A 23 -8.95 -0.47 -4.83
CA LEU A 23 -7.84 -1.23 -5.42
C LEU A 23 -6.63 -1.25 -4.49
N PHE A 24 -6.23 -0.09 -3.97
CA PHE A 24 -5.10 0.02 -3.05
C PHE A 24 -5.40 -0.70 -1.74
N THR A 25 -6.60 -0.52 -1.19
CA THR A 25 -7.04 -1.20 0.04
C THR A 25 -6.93 -2.71 -0.09
N MET A 26 -7.39 -3.28 -1.21
CA MET A 26 -7.32 -4.73 -1.46
C MET A 26 -5.87 -5.19 -1.69
N GLY A 27 -5.08 -4.48 -2.48
CA GLY A 27 -3.67 -4.81 -2.70
C GLY A 27 -2.83 -4.77 -1.42
N LEU A 28 -3.07 -3.76 -0.57
CA LEU A 28 -2.44 -3.62 0.74
C LEU A 28 -2.94 -4.68 1.73
N ALA A 29 -4.22 -5.05 1.69
CA ALA A 29 -4.73 -6.16 2.50
C ALA A 29 -4.07 -7.50 2.11
N VAL A 30 -3.86 -7.76 0.81
CA VAL A 30 -3.17 -8.98 0.37
C VAL A 30 -1.73 -9.01 0.88
N THR A 31 -0.99 -7.92 0.69
CA THR A 31 0.43 -7.86 1.07
C THR A 31 0.64 -7.88 2.59
N VAL A 32 -0.27 -7.29 3.39
CA VAL A 32 -0.17 -7.39 4.86
C VAL A 32 -0.54 -8.79 5.36
N HIS A 33 -1.49 -9.47 4.72
CA HIS A 33 -1.80 -10.87 5.06
C HIS A 33 -0.57 -11.76 4.85
N VAL A 34 0.14 -11.58 3.72
CA VAL A 34 1.40 -12.29 3.45
C VAL A 34 2.45 -11.98 4.52
N ALA A 35 2.63 -10.70 4.88
CA ALA A 35 3.58 -10.29 5.92
C ALA A 35 3.22 -10.86 7.31
N ALA A 36 1.94 -10.82 7.68
CA ALA A 36 1.46 -11.36 8.94
C ALA A 36 1.61 -12.88 9.00
N ARG A 37 1.35 -13.59 7.90
CA ARG A 37 1.53 -15.05 7.80
C ARG A 37 3.00 -15.46 7.97
N TYR A 38 3.93 -14.68 7.41
CA TYR A 38 5.37 -14.91 7.59
C TYR A 38 5.81 -14.80 9.05
N VAL A 39 5.23 -13.88 9.83
CA VAL A 39 5.65 -13.62 11.23
C VAL A 39 4.86 -14.43 12.25
N VAL A 40 3.56 -14.60 12.05
CA VAL A 40 2.62 -15.18 13.03
C VAL A 40 2.23 -16.62 12.67
N GLY A 41 2.45 -17.06 11.43
CA GLY A 41 2.12 -18.40 10.95
C GLY A 41 0.68 -18.51 10.46
N ASP A 42 -0.29 -18.54 11.37
CA ASP A 42 -1.72 -18.70 11.05
C ASP A 42 -2.47 -17.38 11.19
N ALA A 43 -2.18 -16.45 10.27
CA ALA A 43 -2.80 -15.13 10.28
C ALA A 43 -4.19 -15.16 9.63
N ASP A 44 -5.23 -14.71 10.34
CA ASP A 44 -6.58 -14.59 9.77
C ASP A 44 -6.60 -13.53 8.64
N PRO A 45 -7.03 -13.87 7.41
CA PRO A 45 -7.14 -12.93 6.30
C PRO A 45 -8.13 -11.80 6.54
N LYS A 46 -9.17 -11.99 7.38
CA LYS A 46 -10.14 -10.92 7.68
C LYS A 46 -9.51 -9.76 8.44
N ARG A 47 -8.49 -10.03 9.25
CA ARG A 47 -7.74 -8.99 9.99
C ARG A 47 -6.91 -8.09 9.06
N ALA A 48 -6.49 -8.61 7.92
CA ALA A 48 -5.73 -7.83 6.94
C ALA A 48 -6.58 -6.72 6.30
N LEU A 49 -7.89 -6.96 6.15
CA LEU A 49 -8.84 -5.97 5.63
C LEU A 49 -9.00 -4.76 6.56
N LEU A 50 -8.64 -4.89 7.84
CA LEU A 50 -8.65 -3.78 8.81
C LEU A 50 -7.41 -2.89 8.70
N VAL A 51 -6.36 -3.36 8.03
CA VAL A 51 -5.07 -2.65 7.90
C VAL A 51 -4.99 -1.91 6.57
N GLY A 52 -5.25 -2.60 5.45
CA GLY A 52 -5.09 -2.06 4.10
C GLY A 52 -5.69 -0.67 3.83
N PRO A 53 -6.88 -0.31 4.35
CA PRO A 53 -7.49 1.00 4.10
C PRO A 53 -6.65 2.19 4.58
N TRP A 54 -5.88 2.05 5.66
CA TRP A 54 -5.17 3.16 6.29
C TRP A 54 -4.04 3.73 5.43
N PRO A 55 -3.03 2.94 5.01
CA PRO A 55 -2.02 3.41 4.07
C PRO A 55 -2.60 3.73 2.68
N ALA A 56 -3.70 3.08 2.27
CA ALA A 56 -4.39 3.41 1.02
C ALA A 56 -4.93 4.85 1.02
N MET A 57 -5.62 5.26 2.10
CA MET A 57 -6.12 6.63 2.25
C MET A 57 -4.97 7.66 2.21
N VAL A 58 -3.86 7.39 2.89
CA VAL A 58 -2.69 8.30 2.85
C VAL A 58 -2.14 8.44 1.43
N SER A 59 -2.10 7.35 0.68
CA SER A 59 -1.60 7.34 -0.69
C SER A 59 -2.52 8.13 -1.63
N VAL A 60 -3.84 7.91 -1.53
CA VAL A 60 -4.85 8.62 -2.34
C VAL A 60 -4.89 10.11 -1.99
N VAL A 61 -4.96 10.46 -0.70
CA VAL A 61 -4.98 11.86 -0.26
C VAL A 61 -3.66 12.54 -0.61
N GLY A 62 -2.53 11.88 -0.35
CA GLY A 62 -1.19 12.39 -0.66
C GLY A 62 -1.00 12.66 -2.15
N GLY A 63 -1.42 11.73 -3.00
CA GLY A 63 -1.40 11.92 -4.46
C GLY A 63 -2.33 13.03 -4.92
N THR A 64 -3.57 13.06 -4.42
CA THR A 64 -4.58 14.07 -4.81
C THR A 64 -4.17 15.48 -4.41
N MET A 65 -3.59 15.64 -3.22
CA MET A 65 -3.16 16.93 -2.69
C MET A 65 -1.71 17.27 -3.04
N THR A 66 -1.05 16.44 -3.85
CA THR A 66 0.37 16.60 -4.25
C THR A 66 1.31 16.80 -3.05
N LEU A 67 1.04 16.06 -1.96
CA LEU A 67 1.83 16.17 -0.73
C LEU A 67 3.23 15.54 -0.93
N PRO A 68 4.28 16.11 -0.31
CA PRO A 68 5.62 15.54 -0.39
C PRO A 68 5.68 14.12 0.19
N ALA A 69 6.43 13.24 -0.48
CA ALA A 69 6.69 11.88 -0.01
C ALA A 69 7.33 11.84 1.39
N ALA A 70 8.15 12.84 1.71
CA ALA A 70 8.76 13.02 3.03
C ALA A 70 7.72 13.16 4.17
N VAL A 71 6.47 13.52 3.84
CA VAL A 71 5.36 13.62 4.80
C VAL A 71 4.45 12.41 4.70
N THR A 72 4.04 12.01 3.49
CA THR A 72 3.05 10.94 3.30
C THR A 72 3.60 9.58 3.70
N LEU A 73 4.87 9.28 3.43
CA LEU A 73 5.46 7.98 3.73
C LEU A 73 5.56 7.71 5.25
N PRO A 74 6.11 8.62 6.09
CA PRO A 74 6.09 8.42 7.54
C PRO A 74 4.68 8.25 8.12
N VAL A 75 3.70 9.02 7.62
CA VAL A 75 2.31 8.94 8.07
C VAL A 75 1.70 7.58 7.69
N ALA A 76 1.93 7.11 6.45
CA ALA A 76 1.47 5.79 6.01
C ALA A 76 2.06 4.66 6.87
N ILE A 77 3.37 4.71 7.14
CA ILE A 77 4.06 3.71 7.99
C ILE A 77 3.51 3.73 9.42
N ALA A 78 3.28 4.92 9.99
CA ALA A 78 2.76 5.06 11.34
C ALA A 78 1.34 4.50 11.47
N LEU A 79 0.46 4.83 10.52
CA LEU A 79 -0.91 4.30 10.49
C LEU A 79 -0.94 2.79 10.23
N ASP A 80 -0.08 2.29 9.34
CA ASP A 80 0.06 0.86 9.09
C ASP A 80 0.48 0.11 10.36
N ALA A 81 1.53 0.58 11.05
CA ALA A 81 1.97 -0.02 12.31
C ALA A 81 0.90 0.02 13.40
N ALA A 82 0.15 1.12 13.52
CA ALA A 82 -0.95 1.24 14.46
C ALA A 82 -2.08 0.25 14.12
N ALA A 83 -2.48 0.16 12.86
CA ALA A 83 -3.51 -0.75 12.40
C ALA A 83 -3.10 -2.22 12.55
N ILE A 84 -1.86 -2.58 12.24
CA ILE A 84 -1.30 -3.92 12.46
C ILE A 84 -1.31 -4.26 13.95
N ARG A 85 -0.87 -3.34 14.81
CA ARG A 85 -0.88 -3.56 16.27
C ARG A 85 -2.29 -3.83 16.78
N TRP A 86 -3.27 -3.09 16.27
CA TRP A 86 -4.67 -3.26 16.65
C TRP A 86 -5.27 -4.57 16.11
N ALA A 87 -5.06 -4.89 14.84
CA ALA A 87 -5.66 -6.05 14.18
C ALA A 87 -5.04 -7.39 14.61
N TYR A 88 -3.70 -7.46 14.74
CA TYR A 88 -2.98 -8.70 15.03
C TYR A 88 -2.54 -8.83 16.49
N GLY A 89 -2.54 -7.74 17.26
CA GLY A 89 -2.04 -7.74 18.63
C GLY A 89 -0.54 -8.03 18.72
N GLY A 90 -0.06 -8.34 19.93
CA GLY A 90 1.31 -8.79 20.18
C GLY A 90 2.29 -7.69 20.62
N THR A 91 3.58 -8.04 20.56
CA THR A 91 4.68 -7.17 21.04
C THR A 91 5.05 -6.12 20.00
N ARG A 92 5.62 -4.99 20.45
CA ARG A 92 6.14 -3.93 19.56
C ARG A 92 7.10 -4.48 18.49
N ARG A 93 7.91 -5.46 18.86
CA ARG A 93 8.84 -6.15 17.94
C ARG A 93 8.11 -6.86 16.81
N ARG A 94 7.03 -7.61 17.10
CA ARG A 94 6.25 -8.30 16.05
C ARG A 94 5.59 -7.30 15.11
N THR A 95 4.97 -6.26 15.66
CA THR A 95 4.38 -5.18 14.84
C THR A 95 5.41 -4.56 13.91
N ALA A 96 6.59 -4.18 14.44
CA ALA A 96 7.64 -3.59 13.63
C ALA A 96 8.10 -4.51 12.49
N ILE A 97 8.30 -5.81 12.77
CA ILE A 97 8.68 -6.79 11.75
C ILE A 97 7.60 -6.90 10.68
N ILE A 98 6.32 -7.01 11.06
CA ILE A 98 5.21 -7.12 10.09
C ILE A 98 5.15 -5.85 9.22
N THR A 99 5.24 -4.65 9.81
CA THR A 99 5.23 -3.38 9.06
C THR A 99 6.40 -3.30 8.07
N ILE A 100 7.62 -3.67 8.48
CA ILE A 100 8.80 -3.65 7.59
C ILE A 100 8.61 -4.63 6.43
N VAL A 101 8.15 -5.85 6.70
CA VAL A 101 7.89 -6.86 5.66
C VAL A 101 6.76 -6.40 4.75
N HIS A 102 5.67 -5.86 5.30
CA HIS A 102 4.54 -5.35 4.54
C HIS A 102 4.97 -4.22 3.59
N PHE A 103 5.71 -3.23 4.09
CA PHE A 103 6.25 -2.14 3.28
C PHE A 103 7.15 -2.69 2.16
N THR A 104 8.07 -3.60 2.48
CA THR A 104 9.00 -4.18 1.52
C THR A 104 8.27 -4.96 0.43
N VAL A 105 7.35 -5.85 0.80
CA VAL A 105 6.56 -6.65 -0.13
C VAL A 105 5.70 -5.74 -1.01
N THR A 106 5.05 -4.71 -0.42
CA THR A 106 4.25 -3.75 -1.18
C THR A 106 5.09 -2.98 -2.18
N ALA A 107 6.28 -2.52 -1.79
CA ALA A 107 7.19 -1.81 -2.69
C ALA A 107 7.65 -2.70 -3.86
N LEU A 108 8.00 -3.97 -3.58
CA LEU A 108 8.38 -4.94 -4.62
C LEU A 108 7.23 -5.25 -5.57
N VAL A 109 6.03 -5.54 -5.05
CA VAL A 109 4.83 -5.81 -5.87
C VAL A 109 4.50 -4.59 -6.73
N THR A 110 4.50 -3.40 -6.15
CA THR A 110 4.24 -2.15 -6.87
C THR A 110 5.27 -1.91 -7.96
N LEU A 111 6.55 -2.12 -7.68
CA LEU A 111 7.63 -2.00 -8.66
C LEU A 111 7.44 -2.98 -9.83
N ILE A 112 7.14 -4.25 -9.53
CA ILE A 112 6.89 -5.28 -10.54
C ILE A 112 5.70 -4.90 -11.43
N VAL A 113 4.57 -4.49 -10.82
CA VAL A 113 3.37 -4.08 -11.56
C VAL A 113 3.64 -2.85 -12.42
N LEU A 114 4.37 -1.87 -11.90
CA LEU A 114 4.74 -0.65 -12.62
C LEU A 114 5.62 -0.98 -13.84
N VAL A 115 6.69 -1.76 -13.64
CA VAL A 115 7.61 -2.16 -14.71
C VAL A 115 6.88 -3.00 -15.76
N ALA A 116 6.05 -3.95 -15.35
CA ALA A 116 5.24 -4.76 -16.26
C ALA A 116 4.28 -3.89 -17.09
N SER A 117 3.67 -2.88 -16.47
CA SER A 117 2.78 -1.93 -17.14
C SER A 117 3.52 -1.09 -18.19
N ILE A 118 4.73 -0.63 -17.87
CA ILE A 118 5.59 0.13 -18.80
C ILE A 118 5.98 -0.74 -19.99
N ILE A 119 6.40 -1.99 -19.75
CA ILE A 119 6.76 -2.93 -20.82
C ILE A 119 5.55 -3.19 -21.73
N TRP A 120 4.38 -3.47 -21.14
CA TRP A 120 3.14 -3.72 -21.88
C TRP A 120 2.72 -2.55 -22.76
N ALA A 121 2.85 -1.32 -22.24
CA ALA A 121 2.53 -0.09 -22.95
C ALA A 121 3.54 0.23 -24.08
N SER A 122 4.77 -0.31 -23.98
CA SER A 122 5.84 -0.07 -24.96
C SER A 122 5.85 -1.08 -26.11
N ARG A 123 4.86 -1.99 -26.19
CA ARG A 123 4.78 -2.97 -27.29
C ARG A 123 4.56 -2.26 -28.63
N PRO A 124 5.21 -2.69 -29.73
CA PRO A 124 4.90 -2.17 -31.05
C PRO A 124 3.43 -2.49 -31.40
N THR A 125 2.71 -1.49 -31.90
CA THR A 125 1.33 -1.59 -32.38
C THR A 125 1.28 -2.16 -33.79
#